data_AF-A0A9D5AD34-F1
#
_entry.id   AF-A0A9D5AD34-F1
#
_cell.length_a   1.000
_cell.length_b   1.000
_cell.length_c   1.000
_cell.angle_alpha   90.00
_cell.angle_beta   90.00
_cell.angle_gamma   90.00
#
_symmetry.space_group_name_H-M   'P 1'
#
loop_
_entity.id
_entity.type
_entity.pdbx_description
1 polymer ?
#
loop_
_entity_poly.entity_id
_entity_poly.type
_entity_poly.pdbx_seq_one_letter_code
_entity_poly.pdbx_strand_id
1 'polypeptide(L)'
;AKTSITTFPSSAEIIPEPLGVVLVISAWNYPFLLSLDPVVGAIAAGNAVVLKPSEIAPASSSLLAKLLGEYLDNSSIRVVEGAVDETTALLQQKWDKIFYTGNGKVGRIVMAAAAKHLTPVVLELGGKSPTVVDSNVNLEVAARRIISGKWGCNNGQACISPDYLITTKEFAPKLV
;
A
#
# COMPACT_ATOMS: atom_id res chain seq x y z
N ALA A 1 5.45 5.28 30.04
CA ALA A 1 5.91 6.65 29.70
C ALA A 1 6.44 7.33 30.96
N LYS A 2 7.49 8.17 30.88
CA LYS A 2 7.93 8.94 32.05
C LYS A 2 6.86 9.98 32.40
N THR A 3 6.33 9.95 33.62
CA THR A 3 5.38 10.94 34.12
C THR A 3 6.11 12.16 34.67
N SER A 4 5.46 13.32 34.59
CA SER A 4 5.97 14.57 35.18
C SER A 4 5.87 14.52 36.71
N ILE A 5 6.69 15.31 37.41
CA ILE A 5 6.58 15.50 38.86
C ILE A 5 5.21 16.06 39.27
N THR A 6 4.56 16.81 38.38
CA THR A 6 3.21 17.36 38.59
C THR A 6 2.12 16.28 38.67
N THR A 7 2.41 15.07 38.20
CA THR A 7 1.48 13.93 38.22
C THR A 7 1.86 12.86 39.25
N PHE A 8 2.83 13.10 40.13
CA PHE A 8 3.16 12.18 41.22
C PHE A 8 1.96 12.01 42.19
N PRO A 9 1.58 10.78 42.60
CA PRO A 9 2.30 9.50 42.44
C PRO A 9 1.85 8.64 41.24
N SER A 10 1.12 9.20 40.28
CA SER A 10 0.56 8.45 39.15
C SER A 10 1.61 7.93 38.16
N SER A 11 1.29 6.80 37.52
CA SER A 11 2.04 6.23 36.39
C SER A 11 1.29 6.42 35.06
N ALA A 12 1.99 6.23 33.94
CA ALA A 12 1.40 6.31 32.60
C ALA A 12 1.97 5.22 31.68
N GLU A 13 1.09 4.63 30.88
CA GLU A 13 1.39 3.59 29.90
C GLU A 13 0.73 3.94 28.55
N ILE A 14 1.28 3.40 27.45
CA ILE A 14 0.66 3.45 26.12
C ILE A 14 0.28 2.02 25.77
N ILE A 15 -1.02 1.78 25.60
CA ILE A 15 -1.58 0.47 25.29
C ILE A 15 -2.11 0.52 23.86
N PRO A 16 -1.61 -0.31 22.92
CA PRO A 16 -2.17 -0.41 21.59
C PRO A 16 -3.47 -1.23 21.60
N GLU A 17 -4.49 -0.72 20.94
CA GLU A 17 -5.81 -1.36 20.79
C GLU A 17 -6.20 -1.40 19.30
N PRO A 18 -6.98 -2.40 18.86
CA PRO A 18 -7.48 -2.45 17.48
C PRO A 18 -8.36 -1.24 17.18
N LEU A 19 -8.34 -0.79 15.92
CA LEU A 19 -9.23 0.27 15.46
C LEU A 19 -10.66 -0.25 15.26
N GLY A 20 -10.81 -1.49 14.80
CA GLY A 20 -12.10 -2.12 14.52
C GLY A 20 -12.09 -2.88 13.19
N VAL A 21 -12.79 -2.36 12.18
CA VAL A 21 -12.90 -2.97 10.84
C VAL A 21 -12.09 -2.18 9.81
N VAL A 22 -11.15 -2.87 9.17
CA VAL A 22 -10.23 -2.31 8.18
C VAL A 22 -10.61 -2.74 6.77
N LEU A 23 -10.78 -1.77 5.87
CA LEU A 23 -10.89 -2.04 4.43
C LEU A 23 -9.51 -1.92 3.77
N VAL A 24 -9.08 -2.98 3.08
CA VAL A 24 -7.85 -3.01 2.28
C VAL A 24 -8.24 -3.08 0.80
N ILE A 25 -7.86 -2.07 0.02
CA ILE A 25 -8.05 -2.04 -1.44
C ILE A 25 -6.67 -2.14 -2.10
N SER A 26 -6.37 -3.27 -2.73
CA SER A 26 -5.04 -3.56 -3.26
C SER A 26 -4.90 -3.29 -4.76
N ALA A 27 -3.66 -3.07 -5.21
CA ALA A 27 -3.33 -2.84 -6.61
C ALA A 27 -2.94 -4.13 -7.35
N TRP A 28 -2.96 -4.07 -8.69
CA TRP A 28 -2.80 -5.22 -9.58
C TRP A 28 -1.35 -5.62 -9.88
N ASN A 29 -0.38 -4.73 -9.70
CA ASN A 29 0.98 -4.94 -10.20
C ASN A 29 1.78 -5.93 -9.35
N TYR A 30 1.52 -5.99 -8.04
CA TYR A 30 2.00 -7.05 -7.14
C TYR A 30 0.82 -7.57 -6.32
N PRO A 31 -0.11 -8.30 -6.94
CA PRO A 31 -1.46 -8.49 -6.41
C PRO A 31 -1.50 -9.35 -5.15
N PHE A 32 -0.47 -10.17 -4.90
CA PHE A 32 -0.31 -10.90 -3.64
C PHE A 32 0.28 -10.03 -2.54
N LEU A 33 1.46 -9.45 -2.78
CA LEU A 33 2.16 -8.63 -1.80
C LEU A 33 1.29 -7.47 -1.31
N LEU A 34 0.72 -6.71 -2.25
CA LEU A 34 -0.08 -5.52 -1.93
C LEU A 34 -1.47 -5.84 -1.34
N SER A 35 -1.89 -7.10 -1.40
CA SER A 35 -3.09 -7.56 -0.70
C SER A 35 -2.74 -8.07 0.69
N LEU A 36 -1.77 -8.98 0.80
CA LEU A 36 -1.53 -9.74 2.03
C LEU A 36 -0.71 -8.97 3.05
N ASP A 37 0.27 -8.17 2.64
CA ASP A 37 1.09 -7.39 3.59
C ASP A 37 0.25 -6.46 4.49
N PRO A 38 -0.67 -5.62 3.94
CA PRO A 38 -1.56 -4.82 4.78
C PRO A 38 -2.59 -5.65 5.57
N VAL A 39 -3.07 -6.78 5.02
CA VAL A 39 -3.99 -7.68 5.74
C VAL A 39 -3.31 -8.31 6.96
N VAL A 40 -2.07 -8.79 6.82
CA VAL A 40 -1.27 -9.36 7.91
C VAL A 40 -1.07 -8.32 9.02
N GLY A 41 -0.73 -7.08 8.67
CA GLY A 41 -0.61 -5.99 9.64
C GLY A 41 -1.92 -5.69 10.37
N ALA A 42 -3.04 -5.65 9.66
CA ALA A 42 -4.36 -5.40 10.25
C ALA A 42 -4.80 -6.53 11.21
N ILE A 43 -4.58 -7.79 10.84
CA ILE A 43 -4.85 -8.96 11.69
C ILE A 43 -3.96 -8.94 12.93
N ALA A 44 -2.67 -8.69 12.78
CA ALA A 44 -1.73 -8.64 13.90
C ALA A 44 -2.08 -7.53 14.91
N ALA A 45 -2.69 -6.44 14.43
CA ALA A 45 -3.21 -5.36 15.27
C ALA A 45 -4.61 -5.65 15.88
N GLY A 46 -5.16 -6.85 15.67
CA GLY A 46 -6.44 -7.29 16.27
C GLY A 46 -7.70 -6.82 15.55
N ASN A 47 -7.61 -6.41 14.27
CA ASN A 47 -8.75 -5.89 13.52
C ASN A 47 -9.47 -6.97 12.71
N ALA A 48 -10.76 -6.76 12.47
CA ALA A 48 -11.47 -7.41 11.37
C ALA A 48 -11.06 -6.75 10.03
N VAL A 49 -11.08 -7.51 8.94
CA VAL A 49 -10.54 -7.05 7.65
C VAL A 49 -11.46 -7.43 6.49
N VAL A 50 -11.71 -6.47 5.61
CA VAL A 50 -12.26 -6.72 4.28
C VAL A 50 -11.19 -6.40 3.25
N LEU A 51 -10.79 -7.40 2.46
CA LEU A 51 -9.88 -7.26 1.33
C LEU A 51 -10.69 -7.10 0.04
N LYS A 52 -10.44 -6.02 -0.69
CA LYS A 52 -10.89 -5.79 -2.06
C LYS A 52 -9.68 -5.91 -3.00
N PRO A 53 -9.46 -7.08 -3.63
CA PRO A 53 -8.38 -7.26 -4.60
C PRO A 53 -8.67 -6.53 -5.91
N SER A 54 -7.63 -6.22 -6.67
CA SER A 54 -7.80 -5.56 -7.97
C SER A 54 -8.35 -6.51 -9.04
N GLU A 55 -9.42 -6.07 -9.71
CA GLU A 55 -10.05 -6.72 -10.84
C GLU A 55 -9.15 -6.85 -12.08
N ILE A 56 -8.07 -6.07 -12.16
CA ILE A 56 -7.09 -6.12 -13.26
C ILE A 56 -6.19 -7.37 -13.14
N ALA A 57 -6.11 -7.98 -11.95
CA ALA A 57 -5.39 -9.23 -11.69
C ALA A 57 -6.36 -10.38 -11.31
N PRO A 58 -7.30 -10.77 -12.19
CA PRO A 58 -8.45 -11.60 -11.82
C PRO A 58 -8.05 -12.99 -11.30
N ALA A 59 -7.02 -13.62 -11.87
CA ALA A 59 -6.56 -14.93 -11.39
C ALA A 59 -6.03 -14.86 -9.93
N SER A 60 -5.37 -13.75 -9.56
CA SER A 60 -4.92 -13.53 -8.18
C SER A 60 -6.08 -13.17 -7.26
N SER A 61 -7.00 -12.33 -7.73
CA SER A 61 -8.23 -11.99 -7.01
C SER A 61 -9.02 -13.23 -6.58
N SER A 62 -9.33 -14.11 -7.54
CA SER A 62 -10.12 -15.31 -7.25
C SER A 62 -9.37 -16.34 -6.42
N LEU A 63 -8.04 -16.44 -6.58
CA LEU A 63 -7.22 -17.31 -5.74
C LEU A 63 -7.19 -16.80 -4.28
N LEU A 64 -7.07 -15.48 -4.07
CA LEU A 64 -7.15 -14.88 -2.74
C LEU A 64 -8.54 -15.11 -2.12
N ALA A 65 -9.62 -14.87 -2.87
CA ALA A 65 -10.98 -15.10 -2.38
C ALA A 65 -11.21 -16.54 -1.93
N LYS A 66 -10.71 -17.51 -2.70
CA LYS A 66 -10.76 -18.93 -2.34
C LYS A 66 -9.94 -19.23 -1.08
N LEU A 67 -8.65 -18.91 -1.09
CA LEU A 67 -7.73 -19.37 -0.04
C LEU A 67 -7.99 -18.67 1.30
N LEU A 68 -8.26 -17.36 1.31
CA LEU A 68 -8.56 -16.67 2.56
C LEU A 68 -9.86 -17.19 3.18
N GLY A 69 -10.85 -17.55 2.35
CA GLY A 69 -12.08 -18.16 2.83
C GLY A 69 -11.90 -19.60 3.37
N GLU A 70 -10.87 -20.31 2.94
CA GLU A 70 -10.55 -21.67 3.39
C GLU A 70 -9.75 -21.68 4.70
N TYR A 71 -8.81 -20.75 4.86
CA TYR A 71 -7.84 -20.78 5.96
C TYR A 71 -8.11 -19.79 7.09
N LEU A 72 -8.88 -18.71 6.88
CA LEU A 72 -9.09 -17.66 7.88
C LEU A 72 -10.52 -17.66 8.44
N ASP A 73 -10.68 -16.98 9.58
CA ASP A 73 -11.99 -16.78 10.20
C ASP A 73 -12.87 -15.90 9.31
N ASN A 74 -13.80 -16.54 8.61
CA ASN A 74 -14.78 -15.91 7.75
C ASN A 74 -15.73 -14.93 8.46
N SER A 75 -15.84 -14.94 9.79
CA SER A 75 -16.62 -13.91 10.49
C SER A 75 -15.87 -12.58 10.59
N SER A 76 -14.54 -12.62 10.58
CA SER A 76 -13.67 -11.46 10.80
C SER A 76 -12.89 -11.02 9.56
N ILE A 77 -12.58 -11.95 8.64
CA ILE A 77 -11.80 -11.72 7.43
C ILE A 77 -12.62 -12.09 6.20
N ARG A 78 -12.86 -11.13 5.31
CA ARG A 78 -13.62 -11.34 4.08
C ARG A 78 -12.88 -10.80 2.86
N VAL A 79 -13.10 -11.44 1.73
CA VAL A 79 -12.67 -10.95 0.42
C VAL A 79 -13.91 -10.55 -0.37
N VAL A 80 -13.91 -9.34 -0.92
CA VAL A 80 -14.98 -8.85 -1.79
C VAL A 80 -14.35 -8.56 -3.16
N GLU A 81 -14.65 -9.41 -4.13
CA GLU A 81 -14.27 -9.18 -5.52
C GLU A 81 -15.21 -8.17 -6.18
N GLY A 82 -14.74 -7.51 -7.23
CA GLY A 82 -15.54 -6.54 -7.99
C GLY A 82 -14.69 -5.43 -8.58
N ALA A 83 -15.32 -4.55 -9.35
CA ALA A 83 -14.69 -3.42 -10.00
C ALA A 83 -15.12 -2.11 -9.32
N VAL A 84 -15.46 -1.10 -10.12
CA VAL A 84 -15.76 0.26 -9.64
C VAL A 84 -17.05 0.32 -8.81
N ASP A 85 -18.11 -0.38 -9.24
CA ASP A 85 -19.41 -0.29 -8.59
C ASP A 85 -19.38 -0.93 -7.19
N GLU A 86 -18.78 -2.11 -7.06
CA GLU A 86 -18.60 -2.79 -5.78
C GLU A 86 -17.66 -2.00 -4.85
N THR A 87 -16.56 -1.44 -5.40
CA THR A 87 -15.66 -0.58 -4.62
C THR A 87 -16.40 0.67 -4.12
N THR A 88 -17.26 1.25 -4.95
CA THR A 88 -18.07 2.43 -4.58
C THR A 88 -19.07 2.07 -3.48
N ALA A 89 -19.72 0.91 -3.55
CA ALA A 89 -20.62 0.42 -2.52
C ALA A 89 -19.89 0.14 -1.19
N LEU A 90 -18.70 -0.45 -1.24
CA LEU A 90 -17.84 -0.64 -0.07
C LEU A 90 -17.45 0.69 0.58
N LEU A 91 -17.05 1.68 -0.22
CA LEU A 91 -16.66 3.00 0.29
C LEU A 91 -17.82 3.82 0.89
N GLN A 92 -19.08 3.42 0.68
CA GLN A 92 -20.23 4.03 1.37
C GLN A 92 -20.40 3.53 2.80
N GLN A 93 -19.85 2.34 3.12
CA GLN A 93 -19.93 1.75 4.46
C GLN A 93 -19.02 2.50 5.45
N LYS A 94 -19.30 2.34 6.74
CA LYS A 94 -18.42 2.86 7.80
C LYS A 94 -17.25 1.89 8.03
N TRP A 95 -16.04 2.43 8.03
CA TRP A 95 -14.81 1.71 8.33
C TRP A 95 -14.04 2.43 9.44
N ASP A 96 -13.28 1.69 10.23
CA ASP A 96 -12.42 2.28 11.27
C ASP A 96 -11.02 2.59 10.72
N LYS A 97 -10.65 1.98 9.59
CA LYS A 97 -9.51 2.38 8.75
C LYS A 97 -9.70 1.96 7.30
N ILE A 98 -9.21 2.76 6.37
CA ILE A 98 -9.09 2.35 4.95
C ILE A 98 -7.62 2.38 4.55
N PHE A 99 -7.13 1.29 3.96
CA PHE A 99 -5.82 1.17 3.34
C PHE A 99 -6.02 1.03 1.83
N TYR A 100 -5.47 1.96 1.05
CA TYR A 100 -5.58 1.95 -0.40
C TYR A 100 -4.20 2.03 -1.04
N THR A 101 -3.93 1.10 -1.96
CA THR A 101 -2.77 1.19 -2.86
C THR A 101 -3.26 1.42 -4.29
N GLY A 102 -2.69 2.43 -4.96
CA GLY A 102 -2.96 2.68 -6.37
C GLY A 102 -2.57 4.07 -6.85
N ASN A 103 -3.48 4.78 -7.53
CA ASN A 103 -3.18 6.06 -8.16
C ASN A 103 -3.82 7.23 -7.42
N GLY A 104 -3.23 8.43 -7.57
CA GLY A 104 -3.69 9.62 -6.85
C GLY A 104 -5.10 10.11 -7.23
N LYS A 105 -5.60 9.78 -8.43
CA LYS A 105 -6.98 10.12 -8.82
C LYS A 105 -7.98 9.36 -7.96
N VAL A 106 -7.80 8.04 -7.83
CA VAL A 106 -8.67 7.19 -7.01
C VAL A 106 -8.39 7.38 -5.53
N GLY A 107 -7.14 7.63 -5.12
CA GLY A 107 -6.81 7.96 -3.73
C GLY A 107 -7.60 9.16 -3.18
N ARG A 108 -7.83 10.20 -4.00
CA ARG A 108 -8.72 11.32 -3.64
C ARG A 108 -10.19 10.89 -3.46
N ILE A 109 -10.69 9.97 -4.28
CA ILE A 109 -12.05 9.42 -4.17
C ILE A 109 -12.19 8.63 -2.86
N VAL A 110 -11.21 7.78 -2.55
CA VAL A 110 -11.16 7.01 -1.29
C VAL A 110 -11.17 7.96 -0.09
N MET A 111 -10.31 8.98 -0.09
CA MET A 111 -10.25 9.96 1.01
C MET A 111 -11.55 10.77 1.14
N ALA A 112 -12.18 11.16 0.03
CA ALA A 112 -13.45 11.87 0.06
C ALA A 112 -14.60 11.01 0.61
N ALA A 113 -14.60 9.70 0.34
CA ALA A 113 -15.56 8.78 0.93
C ALA A 113 -15.29 8.58 2.44
N ALA A 114 -14.03 8.38 2.83
CA ALA A 114 -13.60 8.23 4.21
C ALA A 114 -13.99 9.44 5.08
N ALA A 115 -13.92 10.66 4.53
CA ALA A 115 -14.25 11.90 5.23
C ALA A 115 -15.71 11.94 5.75
N LYS A 116 -16.65 11.22 5.11
CA LYS A 116 -18.06 11.15 5.56
C LYS A 116 -18.23 10.48 6.92
N HIS A 117 -17.29 9.62 7.29
CA HIS A 117 -17.29 8.84 8.53
C HIS A 117 -16.13 9.21 9.46
N LEU A 118 -15.34 10.23 9.11
CA LEU A 118 -14.09 10.60 9.78
C LEU A 118 -13.09 9.44 9.88
N THR A 119 -13.10 8.54 8.90
CA THR A 119 -12.24 7.36 8.87
C THR A 119 -10.79 7.74 8.52
N PRO A 120 -9.79 7.33 9.32
CA PRO A 120 -8.39 7.52 8.96
C PRO A 120 -7.99 6.65 7.76
N VAL A 121 -7.17 7.22 6.86
CA VAL A 121 -6.72 6.54 5.63
C VAL A 121 -5.21 6.35 5.59
N VAL A 122 -4.78 5.28 4.92
CA VAL A 122 -3.42 5.12 4.38
C VAL A 122 -3.54 5.07 2.86
N LEU A 123 -2.79 5.92 2.17
CA LEU A 123 -2.82 6.04 0.72
C LEU A 123 -1.41 5.81 0.16
N GLU A 124 -1.16 4.59 -0.30
CA GLU A 124 0.07 4.21 -0.98
C GLU A 124 -0.07 4.51 -2.48
N LEU A 125 0.44 5.66 -2.90
CA LEU A 125 0.22 6.20 -4.24
C LEU A 125 1.49 6.11 -5.11
N GLY A 126 1.34 6.43 -6.38
CA GLY A 126 2.45 6.55 -7.32
C GLY A 126 3.02 7.96 -7.43
N GLY A 127 4.05 8.06 -8.27
CA GLY A 127 4.70 9.30 -8.67
C GLY A 127 5.73 9.01 -9.76
N LYS A 128 6.58 9.98 -10.08
CA LYS A 128 7.75 9.78 -10.93
C LYS A 128 8.98 9.78 -10.05
N SER A 129 9.51 8.60 -9.73
CA SER A 129 10.69 8.46 -8.88
C SER A 129 11.96 8.85 -9.66
N PRO A 130 12.58 10.02 -9.39
CA PRO A 130 13.80 10.42 -10.07
C PRO A 130 14.97 9.56 -9.60
N THR A 131 15.88 9.25 -10.53
CA THR A 131 17.19 8.67 -10.18
C THR A 131 18.29 9.61 -10.63
N VAL A 132 18.91 10.27 -9.65
CA VAL A 132 20.00 11.21 -9.91
C VAL A 132 21.33 10.45 -9.95
N VAL A 133 22.08 10.62 -11.03
CA VAL A 133 23.37 9.96 -11.24
C VAL A 133 24.45 11.03 -11.39
N ASP A 134 25.36 11.09 -10.41
CA ASP A 134 26.52 11.98 -10.46
C ASP A 134 27.59 11.44 -11.44
N SER A 135 28.45 12.33 -11.90
CA SER A 135 29.59 12.02 -12.78
C SER A 135 30.71 11.24 -12.09
N ASN A 136 30.79 11.28 -10.75
CA ASN A 136 31.80 10.58 -9.95
C ASN A 136 31.24 9.30 -9.33
N VAL A 137 30.73 8.38 -10.17
CA VAL A 137 30.19 7.08 -9.73
C VAL A 137 30.86 5.92 -10.45
N ASN A 138 30.77 4.74 -9.85
CA ASN A 138 31.03 3.50 -10.58
C ASN A 138 29.90 3.27 -11.60
N LEU A 139 30.15 3.61 -12.86
CA LEU A 139 29.19 3.59 -13.95
C LEU A 139 28.57 2.20 -14.16
N GLU A 140 29.38 1.15 -14.19
CA GLU A 140 28.90 -0.21 -14.44
C GLU A 140 27.95 -0.68 -13.34
N VAL A 141 28.30 -0.42 -12.08
CA VAL A 141 27.45 -0.75 -10.93
C VAL A 141 26.16 0.06 -10.94
N ALA A 142 26.26 1.37 -11.22
CA ALA A 142 25.10 2.25 -11.28
C ALA A 142 24.13 1.81 -12.39
N ALA A 143 24.61 1.61 -13.61
CA ALA A 143 23.81 1.18 -14.75
C ALA A 143 23.12 -0.17 -14.48
N ARG A 144 23.85 -1.16 -13.96
CA ARG A 144 23.27 -2.48 -13.61
C ARG A 144 22.15 -2.36 -12.60
N ARG A 145 22.35 -1.60 -11.52
CA ARG A 145 21.31 -1.40 -10.48
C ARG A 145 20.08 -0.66 -11.02
N ILE A 146 20.28 0.36 -11.84
CA ILE A 146 19.20 1.12 -12.48
C ILE A 146 18.38 0.21 -13.39
N ILE A 147 19.06 -0.56 -14.27
CA ILE A 147 18.41 -1.50 -15.19
C ILE A 147 17.65 -2.58 -14.40
N SER A 148 18.25 -3.15 -13.35
CA SER A 148 17.57 -4.12 -12.49
C SER A 148 16.34 -3.53 -11.80
N GLY A 149 16.43 -2.32 -11.24
CA GLY A 149 15.29 -1.65 -10.62
C GLY A 149 14.21 -1.22 -11.60
N LYS A 150 14.58 -0.88 -12.84
CA LYS A 150 13.63 -0.50 -13.90
C LYS A 150 12.93 -1.72 -14.46
N TRP A 151 13.67 -2.73 -14.90
CA TRP A 151 13.15 -3.80 -15.74
C TRP A 151 13.03 -5.12 -15.00
N GLY A 152 13.92 -5.40 -14.05
CA GLY A 152 13.88 -6.64 -13.26
C GLY A 152 12.63 -6.74 -12.38
N CYS A 153 12.11 -5.61 -11.90
CA CYS A 153 10.87 -5.54 -11.14
C CYS A 153 9.67 -5.33 -12.07
N ASN A 154 9.01 -6.44 -12.45
CA ASN A 154 7.70 -6.43 -13.13
C ASN A 154 7.64 -5.55 -14.40
N ASN A 155 8.70 -5.56 -15.21
CA ASN A 155 8.83 -4.74 -16.42
C ASN A 155 8.57 -3.23 -16.19
N GLY A 156 8.99 -2.72 -15.03
CA GLY A 156 8.84 -1.30 -14.67
C GLY A 156 7.48 -0.93 -14.11
N GLN A 157 6.56 -1.88 -13.97
CA GLN A 157 5.25 -1.69 -13.35
C GLN A 157 5.36 -1.79 -11.82
N ALA A 158 6.19 -0.93 -11.23
CA ALA A 158 6.37 -0.82 -9.80
C ALA A 158 6.35 0.66 -9.37
N CYS A 159 5.61 0.99 -8.31
CA CYS A 159 5.47 2.38 -7.85
C CYS A 159 6.82 3.01 -7.47
N ILE A 160 7.76 2.20 -7.01
CA ILE A 160 9.12 2.61 -6.61
C ILE A 160 10.16 2.46 -7.73
N SER A 161 9.75 2.08 -8.94
CA SER A 161 10.67 1.88 -10.06
C SER A 161 11.36 3.21 -10.43
N PRO A 162 12.63 3.20 -10.84
CA PRO A 162 13.27 4.35 -11.49
C PRO A 162 12.39 4.83 -12.65
N ASP A 163 11.85 6.04 -12.55
CA ASP A 163 10.96 6.54 -13.59
C ASP A 163 11.76 7.25 -14.69
N TYR A 164 12.67 8.14 -14.28
CA TYR A 164 13.55 8.89 -15.17
C TYR A 164 14.91 9.16 -14.51
N LEU A 165 15.91 9.39 -15.35
CA LEU A 165 17.28 9.69 -14.93
C LEU A 165 17.53 11.20 -14.99
N ILE A 166 18.30 11.70 -14.03
CA ILE A 166 18.83 13.07 -14.02
C ILE A 166 20.35 12.97 -13.89
N THR A 167 21.09 13.58 -14.81
CA THR A 167 22.56 13.63 -14.77
C THR A 167 23.07 14.87 -15.50
N THR A 168 24.38 15.14 -15.45
CA THR A 168 25.00 16.25 -16.17
C THR A 168 25.04 15.96 -17.67
N LYS A 169 25.01 17.02 -18.49
CA LYS A 169 24.97 16.92 -19.96
C LYS A 169 26.18 16.14 -20.50
N GLU A 170 27.33 16.32 -19.90
CA GLU A 170 28.60 15.69 -20.27
C GLU A 170 28.63 14.20 -19.90
N PHE A 171 27.89 13.80 -18.87
CA PHE A 171 27.84 12.41 -18.39
C PHE A 171 26.74 11.58 -19.06
N ALA A 172 25.66 12.22 -19.53
CA ALA A 172 24.53 11.53 -20.16
C ALA A 172 24.94 10.53 -21.27
N PRO A 173 25.86 10.85 -22.22
CA PRO A 173 26.25 9.90 -23.26
C PRO A 173 26.99 8.65 -22.76
N LYS A 174 27.54 8.69 -21.54
CA LYS A 174 28.19 7.53 -20.91
C LYS A 174 27.20 6.64 -20.18
N LEU A 175 26.09 7.22 -19.73
CA LEU A 175 25.05 6.54 -18.97
C LEU A 175 24.04 5.81 -19.88
N VAL A 176 23.90 6.26 -21.13
CA VAL A 176 23.13 5.62 -22.21
C VAL A 176 23.92 4.47 -22.81
#